data_AF-A0A133VGS4-F1
#
_entry.id   AF-A0A133VGS4-F1
#
_cell.length_a   1.000
_cell.length_b   1.000
_cell.length_c   1.000
_cell.angle_alpha   90.00
_cell.angle_beta   90.00
_cell.angle_gamma   90.00
#
_symmetry.space_group_name_H-M   'P 1'
#
loop_
_entity.id
_entity.type
_entity.pdbx_description
1 polymer ?
#
loop_
_entity_poly.entity_id
_entity_poly.type
_entity_poly.pdbx_seq_one_letter_code
_entity_poly.pdbx_strand_id
1 'polypeptide(L)'
;MSHVFSSVKFTPYNKFLYLPSFVRFHAMQSIITFLPLAILTSIFSAMGSAFFFAGGMIFVGISWLLGLVTFILWLILMVKAYKGEMYKLPIAGEIAENQV
;
A
#
# COMPACT_ATOMS: atom_id res chain seq x y z
N MET A 1 -28.12 -24.46 22.82
CA MET A 1 -27.54 -23.20 22.28
C MET A 1 -26.33 -23.40 21.35
N SER A 2 -25.81 -24.63 21.18
CA SER A 2 -24.69 -24.97 20.28
C SER A 2 -25.07 -25.20 18.81
N HIS A 3 -26.35 -25.39 18.50
CA HIS A 3 -26.82 -25.77 17.15
C HIS A 3 -27.19 -24.61 16.22
N VAL A 4 -27.09 -23.35 16.68
CA VAL A 4 -27.49 -22.17 15.88
C VAL A 4 -26.33 -21.59 15.06
N PHE A 5 -25.08 -21.90 15.41
CA PHE A 5 -23.89 -21.36 14.72
C PHE A 5 -23.42 -22.19 13.52
N SER A 6 -24.05 -23.33 13.22
CA SER A 6 -23.63 -24.20 12.10
C SER A 6 -24.16 -23.75 10.72
N SER A 7 -25.03 -22.74 10.65
CA SER A 7 -25.72 -22.33 9.43
C SER A 7 -25.19 -21.04 8.79
N VAL A 8 -24.17 -20.39 9.36
CA VAL A 8 -23.52 -19.23 8.73
C VAL A 8 -22.61 -19.74 7.60
N LYS A 9 -23.20 -19.97 6.43
CA LYS A 9 -22.46 -20.21 5.19
C LYS A 9 -21.70 -18.93 4.85
N PHE A 10 -20.42 -18.85 5.23
CA PHE A 10 -19.50 -17.89 4.63
C PHE A 10 -19.54 -18.13 3.11
N THR A 11 -20.03 -17.13 2.37
CA THR A 11 -20.02 -17.12 0.90
C THR A 11 -18.63 -17.45 0.37
N PRO A 12 -18.47 -18.28 -0.68
CA PRO A 12 -17.16 -18.79 -1.10
C PRO A 12 -16.18 -17.73 -1.64
N TYR A 13 -16.64 -16.49 -1.87
CA TYR A 13 -15.84 -15.42 -2.47
C TYR A 13 -14.78 -14.81 -1.51
N ASN A 14 -14.89 -15.04 -0.20
CA ASN A 14 -14.08 -14.33 0.79
C ASN A 14 -13.18 -15.23 1.67
N LYS A 15 -13.10 -16.54 1.41
CA LYS A 15 -12.16 -17.41 2.16
C LYS A 15 -10.70 -16.97 2.01
N PHE A 16 -10.35 -16.44 0.82
CA PHE A 16 -9.01 -15.94 0.51
C PHE A 16 -8.61 -14.71 1.33
N LEU A 17 -9.56 -13.79 1.58
CA LEU A 17 -9.33 -12.57 2.37
C LEU A 17 -8.92 -12.85 3.81
N TYR A 18 -9.36 -13.98 4.38
CA TYR A 18 -9.04 -14.37 5.75
C TYR A 18 -7.83 -15.30 5.85
N LEU A 19 -7.18 -15.65 4.73
CA LEU A 19 -5.95 -16.44 4.78
C LEU A 19 -4.83 -15.59 5.40
N PRO A 20 -4.12 -16.09 6.42
CA PRO A 20 -3.04 -15.34 7.05
C PRO A 20 -1.94 -14.97 6.06
N SER A 21 -1.70 -15.81 5.05
CA SER A 21 -0.75 -15.53 3.96
C SER A 21 -1.18 -14.34 3.09
N PHE A 22 -2.46 -14.27 2.73
CA PHE A 22 -3.02 -13.15 1.96
C PHE A 22 -2.89 -11.82 2.71
N VAL A 23 -3.26 -11.82 4.00
CA VAL A 23 -3.15 -10.62 4.86
C VAL A 23 -1.68 -10.20 5.01
N ARG A 24 -0.78 -11.16 5.25
CA ARG A 24 0.66 -10.90 5.37
C ARG A 24 1.26 -10.34 4.09
N PHE A 25 0.89 -10.88 2.93
CA PHE A 25 1.40 -10.39 1.64
C PHE A 25 1.03 -8.92 1.41
N HIS A 26 -0.25 -8.55 1.59
CA HIS A 26 -0.71 -7.18 1.36
C HIS A 26 -0.14 -6.20 2.39
N ALA A 27 0.01 -6.64 3.64
CA ALA A 27 0.63 -5.84 4.70
C ALA A 27 2.11 -5.59 4.40
N MET A 28 2.89 -6.63 4.08
CA MET A 28 4.31 -6.51 3.76
C MET A 28 4.52 -5.68 2.50
N GLN A 29 3.76 -5.92 1.43
CA GLN A 29 3.85 -5.12 0.21
C GLN A 29 3.53 -3.65 0.48
N SER A 30 2.56 -3.34 1.33
CA SER A 30 2.26 -1.95 1.71
C SER A 30 3.41 -1.31 2.49
N ILE A 31 3.99 -2.00 3.48
CA ILE A 31 5.12 -1.46 4.25
C ILE A 31 6.32 -1.18 3.33
N ILE A 32 6.70 -2.16 2.51
CA ILE A 32 7.85 -2.07 1.61
C ILE A 32 7.63 -0.99 0.54
N THR A 33 6.39 -0.76 0.10
CA THR A 33 6.06 0.26 -0.91
C THR A 33 6.00 1.66 -0.29
N PHE A 34 5.23 1.84 0.78
CA PHE A 34 4.86 3.17 1.26
C PHE A 34 5.85 3.77 2.26
N LEU A 35 6.60 2.95 3.02
CA LEU A 35 7.59 3.49 3.96
C LEU A 35 8.73 4.23 3.23
N PRO A 36 9.37 3.68 2.18
CA PRO A 36 10.38 4.40 1.42
C PRO A 36 9.80 5.63 0.69
N LEU A 37 8.60 5.52 0.13
CA LEU A 37 7.92 6.66 -0.52
C LEU A 37 7.64 7.80 0.46
N ALA A 38 7.22 7.49 1.69
CA ALA A 38 6.99 8.49 2.73
C ALA A 38 8.30 9.20 3.14
N ILE A 39 9.39 8.44 3.31
CA ILE A 39 10.71 9.00 3.62
C ILE A 39 11.17 9.91 2.48
N LEU A 40 11.09 9.44 1.24
CA LEU A 40 11.52 10.21 0.06
C LEU A 40 10.72 11.51 -0.11
N THR A 41 9.39 11.42 0.05
CA THR A 41 8.50 12.59 -0.02
C THR A 41 8.83 13.60 1.09
N SER A 42 9.13 13.12 2.30
CA SER A 42 9.50 13.98 3.44
C SER A 42 10.82 14.72 3.17
N ILE A 43 11.82 14.04 2.61
CA ILE A 43 13.11 14.65 2.23
C ILE A 43 12.89 15.74 1.18
N PHE A 44 12.16 15.46 0.09
CA PHE A 44 11.88 16.45 -0.95
C PHE A 44 11.10 17.65 -0.42
N SER A 45 10.12 17.42 0.47
CA SER A 45 9.39 18.50 1.11
C SER A 45 10.30 19.37 1.99
N ALA A 46 11.20 18.78 2.76
CA ALA A 46 12.17 19.50 3.59
C ALA A 46 13.17 20.30 2.74
N MET A 47 13.61 19.77 1.59
CA MET A 47 14.45 20.51 0.66
C MET A 47 13.70 21.70 0.04
N GLY A 48 12.44 21.51 -0.35
CA GLY A 48 11.61 22.58 -0.90
C GLY A 48 11.43 23.76 0.07
N SER A 49 11.26 23.48 1.37
CA SER A 49 11.17 24.52 2.38
C SER A 49 12.53 25.18 2.66
N ALA A 50 13.61 24.40 2.76
CA ALA A 50 14.96 24.92 3.03
C ALA A 50 15.46 25.88 1.93
N PHE A 51 15.15 25.59 0.66
CA PHE A 51 15.61 26.37 -0.49
C PHE A 51 14.52 27.28 -1.07
N PHE A 52 13.45 27.58 -0.34
CA PHE A 52 12.25 28.25 -0.87
C PHE A 52 12.55 29.51 -1.70
N PHE A 53 13.39 30.41 -1.18
CA PHE A 53 13.79 31.64 -1.86
C PHE A 53 14.92 31.48 -2.91
N ALA A 54 15.53 30.30 -3.00
CA ALA A 54 16.66 29.97 -3.89
C ALA A 54 16.28 28.98 -5.01
N GLY A 55 15.00 28.92 -5.39
CA GLY A 55 14.50 27.99 -6.42
C GLY A 55 13.84 26.72 -5.87
N GLY A 56 13.54 26.68 -4.56
CA GLY A 56 12.92 25.54 -3.87
C GLY A 56 11.55 25.12 -4.40
N MET A 57 10.89 25.98 -5.20
CA MET A 57 9.58 25.68 -5.80
C MET A 57 9.57 24.42 -6.68
N ILE A 58 10.70 24.06 -7.31
CA ILE A 58 10.78 22.82 -8.10
C ILE A 58 10.60 21.58 -7.22
N PHE A 59 11.16 21.58 -6.00
CA PHE A 59 11.02 20.48 -5.05
C PHE A 59 9.61 20.39 -4.48
N VAL A 60 8.91 21.52 -4.35
CA VAL A 60 7.49 21.55 -4.00
C VAL A 60 6.67 20.89 -5.11
N GLY A 61 6.89 21.25 -6.37
CA GLY A 61 6.20 20.60 -7.50
C GLY A 61 6.42 19.08 -7.54
N ILE A 62 7.66 18.64 -7.33
CA ILE A 62 8.02 17.21 -7.27
C ILE A 62 7.33 16.51 -6.11
N SER A 63 7.28 17.11 -4.92
CA SER A 63 6.64 16.47 -3.75
C SER A 63 5.14 16.27 -3.95
N TRP A 64 4.45 17.21 -4.58
CA TRP A 64 3.03 17.06 -4.94
C TRP A 64 2.80 15.93 -5.95
N LEU A 65 3.64 15.83 -6.99
CA LEU A 65 3.55 14.74 -7.97
C LEU A 65 3.80 13.38 -7.33
N LEU A 66 4.84 13.26 -6.49
CA LEU A 66 5.12 12.04 -5.73
C LEU A 66 3.96 11.66 -4.82
N GLY A 67 3.37 12.63 -4.13
CA GLY A 67 2.18 12.42 -3.29
C GLY A 67 0.99 11.89 -4.09
N LEU A 68 0.73 12.46 -5.26
CA LEU A 68 -0.38 12.03 -6.13
C LEU A 68 -0.17 10.61 -6.67
N VAL A 69 1.04 10.28 -7.17
CA VAL A 69 1.37 8.92 -7.63
C VAL A 69 1.26 7.92 -6.49
N THR A 70 1.75 8.28 -5.31
CA THR A 70 1.65 7.45 -4.10
C THR A 70 0.19 7.19 -3.73
N PHE A 71 -0.66 8.21 -3.77
CA PHE A 71 -2.08 8.10 -3.48
C PHE A 71 -2.83 7.22 -4.49
N ILE A 72 -2.56 7.39 -5.78
CA ILE A 72 -3.14 6.55 -6.84
C ILE A 72 -2.72 5.09 -6.65
N LEU A 73 -1.43 4.84 -6.41
CA LEU A 73 -0.92 3.50 -6.17
C LEU A 73 -1.57 2.87 -4.94
N TRP A 74 -1.73 3.62 -3.85
CA TRP A 74 -2.43 3.18 -2.64
C TRP A 74 -3.88 2.76 -2.93
N LEU A 75 -4.64 3.56 -3.68
CA LEU A 75 -6.00 3.19 -4.08
C LEU A 75 -6.04 1.91 -4.91
N ILE A 76 -5.13 1.76 -5.88
CA ILE A 76 -5.05 0.55 -6.72
C ILE A 76 -4.82 -0.67 -5.83
N LEU A 77 -3.83 -0.62 -4.93
CA LEU A 77 -3.52 -1.76 -4.05
C LEU A 77 -4.66 -2.08 -3.08
N MET A 78 -5.34 -1.07 -2.53
CA MET A 78 -6.51 -1.28 -1.67
C MET A 78 -7.66 -1.95 -2.42
N VAL A 79 -7.97 -1.49 -3.64
CA VAL A 79 -9.04 -2.08 -4.46
C VAL A 79 -8.69 -3.51 -4.86
N LYS A 80 -7.44 -3.78 -5.22
CA LYS A 80 -6.98 -5.14 -5.54
C LYS A 80 -7.10 -6.07 -4.33
N ALA A 81 -6.65 -5.62 -3.16
CA ALA A 81 -6.80 -6.37 -1.90
C ALA A 81 -8.28 -6.63 -1.57
N TYR A 82 -9.14 -5.62 -1.72
CA TYR A 82 -10.58 -5.74 -1.47
C TYR A 82 -11.25 -6.76 -2.40
N LYS A 83 -10.81 -6.83 -3.66
CA LYS A 83 -11.28 -7.83 -4.64
C LYS A 83 -10.71 -9.23 -4.42
N GLY A 84 -9.81 -9.42 -3.45
CA GLY A 84 -9.14 -10.71 -3.21
C GLY A 84 -8.06 -11.03 -4.23
N GLU A 85 -7.56 -10.05 -4.98
CA GLU A 85 -6.54 -10.24 -6.02
C GLU A 85 -5.13 -10.05 -5.43
N MET A 86 -4.25 -11.04 -5.59
CA MET A 86 -2.82 -10.94 -5.23
C MET A 86 -2.07 -10.15 -6.31
N TYR A 87 -2.21 -8.83 -6.30
CA TYR A 87 -1.52 -7.95 -7.22
C TYR A 87 -0.07 -7.69 -6.75
N LYS A 88 0.90 -8.26 -7.46
CA LYS A 88 2.32 -8.19 -7.15
C LYS A 88 2.99 -7.01 -7.85
N LEU A 89 3.54 -6.08 -7.08
CA LEU A 89 4.41 -5.03 -7.63
C LEU A 89 5.79 -5.62 -8.01
N PRO A 90 6.46 -5.12 -9.07
CA PRO A 90 7.69 -5.73 -9.60
C PRO A 90 8.77 -5.96 -8.54
N ILE A 91 9.02 -4.97 -7.69
CA ILE A 91 10.05 -5.04 -6.64
C ILE A 91 9.40 -5.33 -5.28
N ALA A 92 8.50 -4.46 -4.83
CA ALA A 92 7.90 -4.58 -3.50
C ALA A 92 7.06 -5.85 -3.32
N GLY A 93 6.44 -6.35 -4.38
CA GLY A 93 5.66 -7.58 -4.35
C GLY A 93 6.54 -8.83 -4.31
N GLU A 94 7.70 -8.83 -4.97
CA GLU A 94 8.67 -9.92 -4.88
C GLU A 94 9.27 -10.01 -3.48
N ILE A 95 9.64 -8.88 -2.89
CA ILE A 95 10.13 -8.84 -1.52
C ILE A 95 9.02 -9.28 -0.55
N ALA A 96 7.79 -8.83 -0.75
CA ALA A 96 6.66 -9.20 0.12
C ALA A 96 6.33 -10.70 0.06
N GLU A 97 6.36 -11.32 -1.12
CA GLU A 97 6.11 -12.75 -1.29
C GLU A 97 7.14 -13.60 -0.53
N ASN A 98 8.41 -13.18 -0.50
CA ASN A 98 9.47 -13.86 0.24
C ASN A 98 9.32 -13.80 1.77
N GLN A 99 8.35 -13.04 2.30
CA GLN A 99 8.13 -12.85 3.75
C GLN A 99 6.88 -13.59 4.27
N VAL A 100 6.15 -14.27 3.39
CA VAL A 100 4.82 -14.82 3.68
C VAL A 100 4.86 -16.31 3.98
#